data_AF-A0A7G9YRY1-F1
#
_entry.id   AF-A0A7G9YRY1-F1
#
_cell.length_a   1.000
_cell.length_b   1.000
_cell.length_c   1.000
_cell.angle_alpha   90.00
_cell.angle_beta   90.00
_cell.angle_gamma   90.00
#
_symmetry.space_group_name_H-M   'P 1'
#
loop_
_entity.id
_entity.type
_entity.pdbx_description
1 polymer ?
#
loop_
_entity_poly.entity_id
_entity_poly.type
_entity_poly.pdbx_seq_one_letter_code
_entity_poly.pdbx_strand_id
1 'polypeptide(L)'
;MAERICSRVRRKCNPEVLETVIEVAVGIARQSINKASKGTLFVVGDEDKVLEKSKPLILDPLAPYPREIKDIRDADIQGTIKELAKLDGAFVVSGDGYVLSAARHIEASSRNIDLPMGFGSRHMAAASISKETDAVAVVVSDNDEVVRVFDDGELIGEIISGVWDLEKIKPHIRGEYEKIVEKDLNLSMLIKRT
;
A
#
# COMPACT_ATOMS: atom_id res chain seq x y z
N MET A 1 -13.17 5.55 -5.22
CA MET A 1 -12.28 4.47 -5.76
C MET A 1 -12.11 3.36 -4.73
N ALA A 2 -11.79 3.70 -3.48
CA ALA A 2 -11.50 2.73 -2.43
C ALA A 2 -12.70 1.86 -2.02
N GLU A 3 -13.94 2.35 -2.14
CA GLU A 3 -15.13 1.52 -1.86
C GLU A 3 -15.14 0.23 -2.67
N ARG A 4 -14.70 0.27 -3.93
CA ARG A 4 -14.61 -0.91 -4.80
C ARG A 4 -13.46 -1.83 -4.42
N ILE A 5 -12.39 -1.32 -3.83
CA ILE A 5 -11.29 -2.14 -3.33
C ILE A 5 -11.72 -2.76 -2.00
N CYS A 6 -12.26 -1.99 -1.06
CA CYS A 6 -12.78 -2.48 0.20
C CYS A 6 -13.88 -3.53 0.01
N SER A 7 -14.71 -3.45 -1.05
CA SER A 7 -15.69 -4.50 -1.34
C SER A 7 -15.08 -5.82 -1.80
N ARG A 8 -13.80 -5.83 -2.20
CA ARG A 8 -13.02 -7.05 -2.52
C ARG A 8 -12.13 -7.52 -1.37
N VAL A 9 -11.83 -6.65 -0.42
CA VAL A 9 -11.08 -7.00 0.78
C VAL A 9 -11.95 -7.95 1.62
N ARG A 10 -11.40 -9.10 2.02
CA ARG A 10 -12.11 -10.12 2.80
C ARG A 10 -12.44 -9.67 4.22
N ARG A 11 -11.80 -8.59 4.68
CA ARG A 11 -11.74 -8.16 6.08
C ARG A 11 -12.31 -6.76 6.28
N LYS A 12 -12.37 -6.32 7.55
CA LYS A 12 -12.94 -5.03 7.92
C LYS A 12 -12.05 -3.89 7.39
N CYS A 13 -12.48 -3.29 6.29
CA CYS A 13 -11.82 -2.19 5.61
C CYS A 13 -12.60 -0.90 5.86
N ASN A 14 -11.91 0.18 6.27
CA ASN A 14 -12.48 1.52 6.26
C ASN A 14 -12.18 2.17 4.89
N PRO A 15 -13.21 2.42 4.04
CA PRO A 15 -13.00 2.96 2.70
C PRO A 15 -12.30 4.31 2.69
N GLU A 16 -12.63 5.22 3.60
CA GLU A 16 -12.04 6.57 3.65
C GLU A 16 -10.53 6.50 3.95
N VAL A 17 -10.14 5.66 4.91
CA VAL A 17 -8.73 5.49 5.30
C VAL A 17 -7.95 4.84 4.17
N LEU A 18 -8.48 3.77 3.57
CA LEU A 18 -7.82 3.09 2.46
C LEU A 18 -7.69 4.01 1.23
N GLU A 19 -8.72 4.82 0.95
CA GLU A 19 -8.68 5.83 -0.11
C GLU A 19 -7.55 6.82 0.13
N THR A 20 -7.48 7.38 1.34
CA THR A 20 -6.45 8.35 1.69
C THR A 20 -5.05 7.74 1.56
N VAL A 21 -4.84 6.51 2.04
CA VAL A 21 -3.56 5.79 1.87
C VAL A 21 -3.21 5.61 0.39
N ILE A 22 -4.17 5.18 -0.42
CA ILE A 22 -3.97 4.98 -1.85
C ILE A 22 -3.63 6.29 -2.56
N GLU A 23 -4.33 7.38 -2.25
CA GLU A 23 -4.07 8.69 -2.85
C GLU A 23 -2.68 9.22 -2.48
N VAL A 24 -2.27 9.05 -1.22
CA VAL A 24 -0.89 9.36 -0.78
C VAL A 24 0.12 8.51 -1.54
N ALA A 25 -0.13 7.20 -1.66
CA ALA A 25 0.72 6.27 -2.40
C ALA A 25 0.86 6.62 -3.89
N VAL A 26 -0.25 6.99 -4.55
CA VAL A 26 -0.25 7.48 -5.93
C VAL A 26 0.53 8.79 -6.05
N GLY A 27 0.39 9.69 -5.07
CA GLY A 27 1.18 10.91 -4.99
C GLY A 27 2.68 10.64 -4.90
N ILE A 28 3.10 9.63 -4.12
CA ILE A 28 4.50 9.18 -4.02
C ILE A 28 4.97 8.60 -5.36
N ALA A 29 4.17 7.71 -5.97
CA ALA A 29 4.48 7.08 -7.26
C ALA A 29 4.65 8.12 -8.40
N ARG A 30 3.85 9.18 -8.41
CA ARG A 30 4.00 10.26 -9.41
C ARG A 30 5.25 11.11 -9.20
N GLN A 31 5.71 11.25 -7.96
CA GLN A 31 6.90 12.03 -7.64
C GLN A 31 8.21 11.29 -7.95
N SER A 32 8.18 9.96 -8.10
CA SER A 32 9.38 9.17 -8.44
C SER A 32 9.87 9.37 -9.87
N ILE A 33 9.01 9.80 -10.82
CA ILE A 33 9.36 10.03 -12.24
C ILE A 33 10.63 10.88 -12.41
N ASN A 34 10.84 11.87 -11.53
CA ASN A 34 11.92 12.86 -11.63
C ASN A 34 12.95 12.77 -10.50
N LYS A 35 12.91 11.75 -9.64
CA LYS A 35 13.78 11.59 -8.47
C LYS A 35 14.29 10.14 -8.40
N ALA A 36 15.27 9.87 -7.53
CA ALA A 36 15.61 8.49 -7.20
C ALA A 36 14.35 7.77 -6.70
N SER A 37 14.04 6.59 -7.29
CA SER A 37 12.83 5.82 -6.98
C SER A 37 12.70 5.54 -5.48
N LYS A 38 11.44 5.51 -5.01
CA LYS A 38 11.09 5.24 -3.61
C LYS A 38 9.93 4.28 -3.49
N GLY A 39 10.22 2.99 -3.60
CA GLY A 39 9.29 1.96 -3.23
C GLY A 39 8.86 2.13 -1.78
N THR A 40 7.56 2.17 -1.52
CA THR A 40 6.98 2.45 -0.20
C THR A 40 5.98 1.36 0.16
N LEU A 41 5.91 0.95 1.42
CA LEU A 41 4.92 -0.01 1.91
C LEU A 41 4.08 0.63 3.01
N PHE A 42 2.76 0.60 2.85
CA PHE A 42 1.79 0.90 3.89
C PHE A 42 1.08 -0.38 4.31
N VAL A 43 0.88 -0.59 5.60
CA VAL A 43 0.07 -1.67 6.15
C VAL A 43 -1.04 -1.05 6.99
N VAL A 44 -2.29 -1.35 6.65
CA VAL A 44 -3.48 -0.64 7.15
C VAL A 44 -4.37 -1.62 7.94
N GLY A 45 -4.64 -1.30 9.20
CA GLY A 45 -5.44 -2.12 10.11
C GLY A 45 -4.66 -3.26 10.78
N ASP A 46 -5.33 -3.97 11.70
CA ASP A 46 -4.76 -4.98 12.60
C ASP A 46 -3.44 -4.54 13.22
N GLU A 47 -3.38 -3.24 13.59
CA GLU A 47 -2.15 -2.54 13.90
C GLU A 47 -1.31 -3.21 14.99
N ASP A 48 -1.95 -3.77 16.02
CA ASP A 48 -1.27 -4.44 17.12
C ASP A 48 -0.51 -5.68 16.61
N LYS A 49 -1.15 -6.56 15.83
CA LYS A 49 -0.48 -7.74 15.26
C LYS A 49 0.57 -7.35 14.23
N VAL A 50 0.34 -6.28 13.46
CA VAL A 50 1.32 -5.76 12.51
C VAL A 50 2.56 -5.25 13.24
N LEU A 51 2.39 -4.54 14.36
CA LEU A 51 3.50 -4.07 15.22
C LEU A 51 4.22 -5.24 15.92
N GLU A 52 3.52 -6.30 16.31
CA GLU A 52 4.16 -7.52 16.83
C GLU A 52 4.99 -8.24 15.76
N LYS A 53 4.51 -8.25 14.50
CA LYS A 53 5.15 -8.89 13.35
C LYS A 53 6.08 -7.95 12.58
N SER A 54 6.62 -6.93 13.23
CA SER A 54 7.65 -6.10 12.62
C SER A 54 8.63 -5.58 13.68
N LYS A 55 9.68 -4.90 13.23
CA LYS A 55 10.60 -4.15 14.10
C LYS A 55 11.06 -2.84 13.46
N PRO A 56 11.42 -1.81 14.23
CA PRO A 56 11.98 -0.60 13.66
C PRO A 56 13.37 -0.90 13.05
N LEU A 57 13.63 -0.39 11.84
CA LEU A 57 14.95 -0.44 11.21
C LEU A 57 15.90 0.62 11.77
N ILE A 58 15.32 1.74 12.20
CA ILE A 58 15.96 2.86 12.88
C ILE A 58 15.09 3.28 14.06
N LEU A 59 15.47 4.31 14.82
CA LEU A 59 14.55 4.93 15.76
C LEU A 59 13.29 5.38 15.02
N ASP A 60 12.14 4.90 15.49
CA ASP A 60 10.86 5.20 14.85
C ASP A 60 10.59 6.71 14.91
N PRO A 61 10.54 7.40 13.75
CA PRO A 61 10.40 8.85 13.72
C PRO A 61 9.00 9.32 14.18
N LEU A 62 7.99 8.44 14.23
CA LEU A 62 6.63 8.77 14.64
C LEU A 62 6.32 8.38 16.09
N ALA A 63 7.12 7.50 16.70
CA ALA A 63 6.91 7.01 18.06
C ALA A 63 6.89 8.11 19.15
N PRO A 64 7.72 9.18 19.09
CA PRO A 64 7.70 10.22 20.11
C PRO A 64 6.43 11.09 20.12
N TYR A 65 5.65 11.04 19.04
CA TYR A 65 4.52 11.94 18.84
C TYR A 65 3.18 11.28 19.18
N PRO A 66 2.25 12.02 19.81
CA PRO A 66 0.92 11.51 20.17
C PRO A 66 0.12 11.05 18.94
N ARG A 67 -0.78 10.09 19.11
CA ARG A 67 -1.58 9.51 18.02
C ARG A 67 -2.41 10.57 17.30
N GLU A 68 -2.99 11.49 18.07
CA GLU A 68 -4.01 12.45 17.65
C GLU A 68 -3.52 13.42 16.57
N ILE A 69 -2.20 13.67 16.52
CA ILE A 69 -1.60 14.54 15.50
C ILE A 69 -1.18 13.80 14.24
N LYS A 70 -1.33 12.46 14.20
CA LYS A 70 -0.82 11.59 13.13
C LYS A 70 -1.92 11.09 12.18
N ASP A 71 -3.00 11.84 12.05
CA ASP A 71 -4.10 11.50 11.15
C ASP A 71 -3.65 11.61 9.69
N ILE A 72 -3.80 10.54 8.91
CA ILE A 72 -3.37 10.50 7.51
C ILE A 72 -4.16 11.48 6.61
N ARG A 73 -5.31 11.95 7.06
CA ARG A 73 -6.13 12.96 6.36
C ARG A 73 -5.60 14.37 6.54
N ASP A 74 -4.73 14.58 7.53
CA ASP A 74 -4.07 15.86 7.76
C ASP A 74 -2.98 16.11 6.70
N ALA A 75 -2.99 17.30 6.10
CA ALA A 75 -2.09 17.66 5.01
C ALA A 75 -0.61 17.69 5.44
N ASP A 76 -0.31 18.10 6.68
CA ASP A 76 1.05 18.14 7.21
C ASP A 76 1.58 16.71 7.45
N ILE A 77 0.70 15.80 7.86
CA ILE A 77 1.02 14.37 7.98
C ILE A 77 1.25 13.74 6.61
N GLN A 78 0.44 14.06 5.60
CA GLN A 78 0.71 13.61 4.23
C GLN A 78 2.05 14.14 3.70
N GLY A 79 2.42 15.38 4.03
CA GLY A 79 3.74 15.92 3.74
C GLY A 79 4.86 15.15 4.45
N THR A 80 4.67 14.86 5.74
CA THR A 80 5.61 14.09 6.57
C THR A 80 5.81 12.67 6.03
N ILE A 81 4.74 11.96 5.66
CA ILE A 81 4.81 10.63 5.06
C ILE A 81 5.65 10.65 3.79
N LYS A 82 5.47 11.63 2.90
CA LYS A 82 6.24 11.75 1.65
C LYS A 82 7.74 11.95 1.91
N GLU A 83 8.08 12.67 2.97
CA GLU A 83 9.46 12.86 3.39
C GLU A 83 10.03 11.58 4.01
N LEU A 84 9.28 10.91 4.89
CA LEU A 84 9.68 9.65 5.54
C LEU A 84 9.71 8.46 4.56
N ALA A 85 8.95 8.50 3.47
CA ALA A 85 8.98 7.50 2.39
C ALA A 85 10.34 7.41 1.67
N LYS A 86 11.27 8.34 1.96
CA LYS A 86 12.68 8.25 1.57
C LYS A 86 13.45 7.17 2.34
N LEU A 87 12.94 6.77 3.50
CA LEU A 87 13.53 5.75 4.35
C LEU A 87 13.08 4.36 3.90
N ASP A 88 13.82 3.34 4.31
CA ASP A 88 13.42 1.96 4.08
C ASP A 88 12.41 1.48 5.13
N GLY A 89 11.62 0.47 4.76
CA GLY A 89 10.61 -0.15 5.62
C GLY A 89 9.17 0.23 5.27
N ALA A 90 8.28 -0.05 6.22
CA ALA A 90 6.85 0.13 6.10
C ALA A 90 6.33 1.23 7.05
N PHE A 91 5.22 1.83 6.65
CA PHE A 91 4.32 2.57 7.53
C PHE A 91 3.25 1.63 8.09
N VAL A 92 2.96 1.76 9.37
CA VAL A 92 1.81 1.09 10.01
C VAL A 92 0.74 2.13 10.24
N VAL A 93 -0.43 1.94 9.65
CA VAL A 93 -1.59 2.83 9.73
C VAL A 93 -2.72 2.08 10.42
N SER A 94 -3.31 2.68 11.45
CA SER A 94 -4.45 2.08 12.16
C SER A 94 -5.70 2.05 11.28
N GLY A 95 -6.64 1.16 11.62
CA GLY A 95 -7.90 1.03 10.87
C GLY A 95 -8.80 2.29 10.89
N ASP A 96 -8.55 3.22 11.81
CA ASP A 96 -9.22 4.52 11.96
C ASP A 96 -8.40 5.70 11.41
N GLY A 97 -7.22 5.45 10.80
CA GLY A 97 -6.53 6.44 9.97
C GLY A 97 -5.33 7.15 10.60
N TYR A 98 -4.78 6.67 11.71
CA TYR A 98 -3.58 7.25 12.32
C TYR A 98 -2.31 6.50 11.91
N VAL A 99 -1.27 7.22 11.49
CA VAL A 99 0.03 6.63 11.18
C VAL A 99 0.80 6.41 12.48
N LEU A 100 0.88 5.15 12.91
CA LEU A 100 1.41 4.79 14.22
C LEU A 100 2.93 4.74 14.23
N SER A 101 3.51 4.23 13.14
CA SER A 101 4.93 3.91 13.04
C SER A 101 5.43 4.02 11.61
N ALA A 102 6.72 4.31 11.45
CA ALA A 102 7.41 4.32 10.15
C ALA A 102 8.77 3.59 10.25
N ALA A 103 9.38 3.35 9.09
CA ALA A 103 10.65 2.64 8.96
C ALA A 103 10.65 1.23 9.60
N ARG A 104 9.54 0.50 9.42
CA ARG A 104 9.33 -0.83 9.98
C ARG A 104 9.77 -1.95 9.03
N HIS A 105 10.59 -2.87 9.50
CA HIS A 105 10.87 -4.14 8.81
C HIS A 105 9.79 -5.15 9.16
N ILE A 106 9.08 -5.65 8.16
CA ILE A 106 8.05 -6.69 8.31
C ILE A 106 8.72 -8.06 8.50
N GLU A 107 8.37 -8.74 9.59
CA GLU A 107 8.86 -10.06 9.98
C GLU A 107 7.76 -11.13 9.80
N ALA A 108 7.09 -11.11 8.65
CA ALA A 108 6.05 -12.09 8.29
C ALA A 108 6.62 -13.23 7.43
N SER A 109 6.05 -14.44 7.53
CA SER A 109 6.51 -15.60 6.77
C SER A 109 6.13 -15.50 5.29
N SER A 110 7.10 -15.72 4.41
CA SER A 110 6.87 -15.88 2.97
C SER A 110 6.35 -17.28 2.58
N ARG A 111 6.10 -18.17 3.55
CA ARG A 111 5.63 -19.52 3.25
C ARG A 111 4.25 -19.49 2.60
N ASN A 112 4.11 -20.24 1.51
CA ASN A 112 2.87 -20.33 0.74
C ASN A 112 2.39 -18.96 0.21
N ILE A 113 3.30 -18.01 0.00
CA ILE A 113 3.06 -16.79 -0.76
C ILE A 113 3.52 -17.05 -2.19
N ASP A 114 2.61 -16.85 -3.14
CA ASP A 114 2.86 -17.10 -4.55
C ASP A 114 2.70 -15.79 -5.33
N LEU A 115 3.84 -15.15 -5.62
CA LEU A 115 3.91 -13.87 -6.30
C LEU A 115 4.45 -14.00 -7.72
N PRO A 116 4.00 -13.14 -8.65
CA PRO A 116 4.58 -13.03 -9.98
C PRO A 116 6.09 -12.76 -9.96
N MET A 117 6.79 -13.25 -10.98
CA MET A 117 8.19 -12.87 -11.20
C MET A 117 8.32 -11.35 -11.41
N GLY A 118 9.42 -10.77 -10.91
CA GLY A 118 9.66 -9.32 -10.96
C GLY A 118 9.25 -8.57 -9.69
N PHE A 119 8.48 -9.19 -8.80
CA PHE A 119 8.11 -8.61 -7.51
C PHE A 119 9.25 -8.79 -6.49
N GLY A 120 9.73 -7.67 -5.94
CA GLY A 120 10.81 -7.65 -4.93
C GLY A 120 10.36 -7.82 -3.48
N SER A 121 11.28 -7.52 -2.55
CA SER A 121 11.12 -7.71 -1.10
C SER A 121 9.90 -7.01 -0.50
N ARG A 122 9.57 -5.78 -0.93
CA ARG A 122 8.39 -5.05 -0.44
C ARG A 122 7.07 -5.71 -0.83
N HIS A 123 6.98 -6.26 -2.04
CA HIS A 123 5.81 -7.01 -2.48
C HIS A 123 5.67 -8.31 -1.68
N MET A 124 6.78 -9.01 -1.44
CA MET A 124 6.80 -10.19 -0.58
C MET A 124 6.35 -9.87 0.85
N ALA A 125 6.85 -8.77 1.43
CA ALA A 125 6.45 -8.30 2.76
C ALA A 125 4.95 -7.96 2.81
N ALA A 126 4.42 -7.27 1.80
CA ALA A 126 3.00 -6.91 1.70
C ALA A 126 2.08 -8.13 1.64
N ALA A 127 2.41 -9.10 0.79
CA ALA A 127 1.64 -10.34 0.69
C ALA A 127 1.76 -11.18 1.98
N SER A 128 2.95 -11.28 2.56
CA SER A 128 3.17 -12.05 3.79
C SER A 128 2.40 -11.46 4.97
N ILE A 129 2.47 -10.14 5.19
CA ILE A 129 1.79 -9.50 6.33
C ILE A 129 0.28 -9.53 6.17
N SER A 130 -0.25 -9.21 4.97
CA SER A 130 -1.70 -9.26 4.72
C SER A 130 -2.28 -10.68 4.81
N LYS A 131 -1.46 -11.73 4.69
CA LYS A 131 -1.88 -13.10 4.94
C LYS A 131 -1.91 -13.47 6.43
N GLU A 132 -0.91 -13.02 7.18
CA GLU A 132 -0.76 -13.37 8.60
C GLU A 132 -1.55 -12.48 9.56
N THR A 133 -2.04 -11.33 9.09
CA THR A 133 -2.85 -10.39 9.86
C THR A 133 -4.11 -10.02 9.10
N ASP A 134 -5.02 -9.32 9.78
CA ASP A 134 -6.24 -8.80 9.19
C ASP A 134 -6.07 -7.48 8.43
N ALA A 135 -4.82 -7.11 8.14
CA ALA A 135 -4.45 -5.85 7.51
C ALA A 135 -4.46 -5.91 5.98
N VAL A 136 -4.68 -4.75 5.36
CA VAL A 136 -4.50 -4.53 3.92
C VAL A 136 -3.13 -3.88 3.70
N ALA A 137 -2.37 -4.35 2.72
CA ALA A 137 -1.05 -3.78 2.40
C ALA A 137 -1.08 -3.05 1.05
N VAL A 138 -0.56 -1.82 1.03
CA VAL A 138 -0.46 -0.97 -0.17
C VAL A 138 1.01 -0.71 -0.48
N VAL A 139 1.44 -1.11 -1.67
CA VAL A 139 2.82 -0.99 -2.13
C VAL A 139 2.90 0.05 -3.23
N VAL A 140 3.80 1.03 -3.09
CA VAL A 140 4.31 1.83 -4.21
C VAL A 140 5.51 1.09 -4.78
N SER A 141 5.45 0.74 -6.05
CA SER A 141 6.54 0.02 -6.70
C SER A 141 7.59 0.98 -7.25
N ASP A 142 8.86 0.63 -6.97
CA ASP A 142 10.04 1.42 -7.30
C ASP A 142 10.34 1.51 -8.80
N ASN A 143 9.96 0.46 -9.54
CA ASN A 143 10.43 0.23 -10.91
C ASN A 143 9.40 0.61 -11.98
N ASP A 144 8.12 0.59 -11.64
CA ASP A 144 7.03 0.72 -12.62
C ASP A 144 5.93 1.70 -12.19
N GLU A 145 6.12 2.41 -11.07
CA GLU A 145 5.23 3.48 -10.61
C GLU A 145 3.77 3.02 -10.39
N VAL A 146 3.59 1.71 -10.22
CA VAL A 146 2.30 1.09 -9.93
C VAL A 146 2.09 1.05 -8.42
N VAL A 147 0.90 1.46 -8.00
CA VAL A 147 0.41 1.22 -6.64
C VAL A 147 -0.33 -0.11 -6.63
N ARG A 148 0.06 -1.01 -5.74
CA ARG A 148 -0.48 -2.37 -5.64
C ARG A 148 -1.15 -2.58 -4.29
N VAL A 149 -2.29 -3.25 -4.28
CA VAL A 149 -3.04 -3.55 -3.05
C VAL A 149 -3.08 -5.06 -2.85
N PHE A 150 -2.65 -5.49 -1.66
CA PHE A 150 -2.64 -6.87 -1.21
C PHE A 150 -3.61 -7.08 -0.06
N ASP A 151 -4.37 -8.17 -0.14
CA ASP A 151 -5.24 -8.68 0.93
C ASP A 151 -5.16 -10.20 0.95
N ASP A 152 -5.10 -10.78 2.14
CA ASP A 152 -5.01 -12.23 2.37
C ASP A 152 -3.87 -12.92 1.56
N GLY A 153 -2.75 -12.21 1.38
CA GLY A 153 -1.61 -12.69 0.60
C GLY A 153 -1.78 -12.68 -0.92
N GLU A 154 -2.88 -12.14 -1.43
CA GLU A 154 -3.16 -12.03 -2.85
C GLU A 154 -3.10 -10.58 -3.34
N LEU A 155 -2.64 -10.38 -4.58
CA LEU A 155 -2.75 -9.10 -5.26
C LEU A 155 -4.20 -8.90 -5.72
N ILE A 156 -4.90 -7.94 -5.11
CA ILE A 156 -6.31 -7.65 -5.39
C ILE A 156 -6.52 -6.40 -6.25
N GLY A 157 -5.51 -5.52 -6.33
CA GLY A 157 -5.61 -4.29 -7.11
C GLY A 157 -4.27 -3.76 -7.62
N GLU A 158 -4.27 -3.22 -8.83
CA GLU A 158 -3.18 -2.41 -9.40
C GLU A 158 -3.75 -1.05 -9.84
N ILE A 159 -3.12 0.04 -9.41
CA ILE A 159 -3.50 1.42 -9.70
C ILE A 159 -2.32 2.09 -10.38
N ILE A 160 -2.60 2.70 -11.52
CA ILE A 160 -1.58 3.16 -12.44
C ILE A 160 -1.91 4.58 -12.90
N SER A 161 -0.90 5.43 -12.95
CA SER A 161 -1.05 6.76 -13.52
C SER A 161 -1.08 6.70 -15.05
N GLY A 162 -2.10 7.30 -15.66
CA GLY A 162 -2.31 7.31 -17.11
C GLY A 162 -3.36 6.31 -17.61
N VAL A 163 -3.57 6.34 -18.92
CA VAL A 163 -4.42 5.37 -19.64
C VAL A 163 -3.52 4.31 -20.26
N TRP A 164 -3.57 3.08 -19.74
CA TRP A 164 -2.79 1.97 -20.27
C TRP A 164 -3.56 1.18 -21.34
N ASP A 165 -2.84 0.80 -22.39
CA ASP A 165 -3.28 -0.19 -23.38
C ASP A 165 -2.98 -1.59 -22.84
N LEU A 166 -4.03 -2.25 -22.33
CA LEU A 166 -3.91 -3.57 -21.68
C LEU A 166 -3.66 -4.71 -22.68
N GLU A 167 -3.75 -4.45 -24.00
CA GLU A 167 -3.32 -5.43 -25.00
C GLU A 167 -1.80 -5.58 -25.00
N LYS A 168 -1.08 -4.53 -24.60
CA LYS A 168 0.39 -4.48 -24.58
C LYS A 168 0.98 -4.67 -23.20
N ILE A 169 0.28 -4.24 -22.14
CA ILE A 169 0.75 -4.37 -20.76
C ILE A 169 -0.28 -5.13 -19.93
N LYS A 170 0.05 -6.37 -19.58
CA LYS A 170 -0.83 -7.27 -18.84
C LYS A 170 -0.72 -7.02 -17.32
N PRO A 171 -1.85 -7.02 -16.58
CA PRO A 171 -1.80 -6.96 -15.13
C PRO A 171 -1.19 -8.22 -14.52
N HIS A 172 -0.72 -8.05 -13.28
CA HIS A 172 -0.21 -9.14 -12.46
C HIS A 172 -1.30 -9.85 -11.63
N ILE A 173 -2.53 -9.32 -11.67
CA ILE A 173 -3.69 -9.90 -10.97
C ILE A 173 -4.03 -11.26 -11.57
N ARG A 174 -4.16 -12.28 -10.71
CA ARG A 174 -4.57 -13.63 -11.11
C ARG A 174 -6.09 -13.73 -11.23
N GLY A 175 -6.55 -14.37 -12.29
CA GLY A 175 -7.99 -14.59 -12.55
C GLY A 175 -8.61 -13.44 -13.34
N GLU A 176 -9.94 -13.32 -13.27
CA GLU A 176 -10.66 -12.21 -13.89
C GLU A 176 -10.43 -10.90 -13.14
N TYR A 177 -10.46 -9.79 -13.86
CA TYR A 177 -10.36 -8.45 -13.28
C TYR A 177 -11.26 -7.47 -14.01
N GLU A 178 -11.64 -6.39 -13.33
CA GLU A 178 -12.32 -5.24 -13.91
C GLU A 178 -11.36 -4.07 -14.07
N LYS A 179 -11.42 -3.37 -15.21
CA LYS A 179 -10.72 -2.11 -15.44
C LYS A 179 -11.66 -0.94 -15.17
N ILE A 180 -11.22 0.00 -14.35
CA ILE A 180 -11.90 1.25 -14.04
C ILE A 180 -10.96 2.39 -14.45
N VAL A 181 -11.48 3.42 -15.12
CA VAL A 181 -10.68 4.53 -15.65
C VAL A 181 -11.28 5.83 -15.16
N GLU A 182 -10.58 6.48 -14.22
CA GLU A 182 -10.96 7.81 -13.73
C GLU A 182 -10.22 8.86 -14.54
N LYS A 183 -10.91 9.38 -15.54
CA LYS A 183 -10.36 10.36 -16.49
C LYS A 183 -9.92 11.65 -15.80
N ASP A 184 -10.68 12.13 -14.83
CA ASP A 184 -10.39 13.39 -14.12
C ASP A 184 -9.10 13.29 -13.29
N LEU A 185 -8.82 12.12 -12.74
CA LEU A 185 -7.61 11.85 -11.97
C LEU A 185 -6.45 11.33 -12.84
N ASN A 186 -6.71 11.04 -14.12
CA ASN A 186 -5.80 10.32 -15.02
C ASN A 186 -5.25 9.04 -14.37
N LEU A 187 -6.16 8.21 -13.84
CA LEU A 187 -5.83 6.94 -13.19
C LEU A 187 -6.56 5.79 -13.89
N SER A 188 -5.83 4.69 -14.11
CA SER A 188 -6.40 3.40 -14.45
C SER A 188 -6.24 2.45 -13.27
N MET A 189 -7.32 1.78 -12.90
CA MET A 189 -7.33 0.81 -11.82
C MET A 189 -7.81 -0.53 -12.33
N LEU A 190 -7.11 -1.58 -11.92
CA LEU A 190 -7.41 -2.97 -12.20
C LEU A 190 -7.74 -3.64 -10.88
N ILE A 191 -8.93 -4.20 -10.73
CA ILE A 191 -9.39 -4.86 -9.51
C ILE A 191 -9.76 -6.31 -9.82
N LYS A 192 -9.31 -7.25 -9.00
CA LYS A 192 -9.69 -8.66 -9.11
C LYS A 192 -11.21 -8.85 -9.01
N ARG A 193 -11.79 -9.63 -9.91
CA ARG A 193 -13.18 -10.10 -9.80
C ARG A 193 -13.21 -11.33 -8.89
N THR A 194 -14.14 -11.30 -7.92
CA THR A 194 -14.45 -12.42 -7.04
C THR A 194 -15.16 -13.53 -7.77
#